data_AF-A0A530YH90-F1
#
_entry.id   AF-A0A530YH90-F1
#
_cell.length_a   1.000
_cell.length_b   1.000
_cell.length_c   1.000
_cell.angle_alpha   90.00
_cell.angle_beta   90.00
_cell.angle_gamma   90.00
#
_symmetry.space_group_name_H-M   'P 1'
#
loop_
_entity.id
_entity.type
_entity.pdbx_description
1 polymer ?
#
loop_
_entity_poly.entity_id
_entity_poly.type
_entity_poly.pdbx_seq_one_letter_code
_entity_poly.pdbx_strand_id
1 'polypeptide(L)'
;MTSNLTKDNHYVSQGYLKQWECASGEIFVHLRLVSHENVPLWEKKTIKGIAYREHLYTQQIAGSENDEIERWFSREFETPAEDAIQRVVNGDRIAPEHWHRLVRFLAMHDVRTPARLLEYLGSAADSTSNRLLKK
;
A
#
# COMPACT_ATOMS: atom_id res chain seq x y z
N MET A 1 8.60 2.55 -25.72
CA MET A 1 9.33 2.46 -24.44
C MET A 1 8.47 1.61 -23.51
N THR A 2 8.91 0.42 -23.16
CA THR A 2 8.21 -0.45 -22.20
C THR A 2 8.37 0.15 -20.81
N SER A 3 7.32 0.79 -20.28
CA SER A 3 7.27 1.17 -18.87
C SER A 3 7.44 -0.08 -18.02
N ASN A 4 8.43 -0.10 -17.12
CA ASN A 4 8.56 -1.16 -16.14
C ASN A 4 7.33 -1.14 -15.24
N LEU A 5 6.44 -2.11 -15.43
CA LEU A 5 5.20 -2.22 -14.67
C LEU A 5 5.50 -2.74 -13.27
N THR A 6 5.03 -2.02 -12.26
CA THR A 6 5.09 -2.50 -10.88
C THR A 6 4.01 -3.55 -10.67
N LYS A 7 4.40 -4.83 -10.66
CA LYS A 7 3.49 -5.97 -10.46
C LYS A 7 3.12 -6.16 -9.00
N ASP A 8 4.08 -5.95 -8.11
CA ASP A 8 3.92 -6.18 -6.67
C ASP A 8 3.31 -4.95 -5.99
N ASN A 9 1.99 -4.79 -6.10
CA ASN A 9 1.28 -3.69 -5.47
C ASN A 9 1.18 -3.93 -3.97
N HIS A 10 1.92 -3.14 -3.20
CA HIS A 10 1.93 -3.24 -1.75
C HIS A 10 0.66 -2.60 -1.20
N TYR A 11 -0.08 -3.28 -0.32
CA TYR A 11 -1.21 -2.70 0.43
C TYR A 11 -0.75 -2.12 1.77
N VAL A 12 0.49 -2.37 2.17
CA VAL A 12 1.21 -1.56 3.16
C VAL A 12 2.49 -1.05 2.52
N SER A 13 2.64 0.27 2.39
CA SER A 13 3.82 0.90 1.79
C SER A 13 5.15 0.35 2.36
N GLN A 14 6.10 0.14 1.46
CA GLN A 14 7.44 -0.31 1.86
C GLN A 14 8.16 0.76 2.70
N GLY A 15 7.91 2.05 2.44
CA GLY A 15 8.46 3.15 3.24
C GLY A 15 8.07 3.08 4.71
N TYR A 16 6.83 2.68 5.01
CA TYR A 16 6.38 2.42 6.38
C TYR A 16 7.08 1.19 6.98
N LEU A 17 7.12 0.08 6.25
CA LEU A 17 7.72 -1.18 6.73
C LEU A 17 9.21 -1.05 7.03
N LYS A 18 9.94 -0.20 6.30
CA LYS A 18 11.36 0.08 6.56
C LYS A 18 11.64 0.64 7.96
N GLN A 19 10.65 1.28 8.60
CA GLN A 19 10.82 1.78 9.98
C GLN A 19 10.88 0.65 11.02
N TRP A 20 10.60 -0.58 10.62
CA TRP A 20 10.63 -1.79 11.45
C TRP A 20 11.73 -2.77 11.03
N GLU A 21 12.57 -2.35 10.08
CA GLU A 21 13.63 -3.17 9.50
C GLU A 21 14.73 -3.47 10.53
N CYS A 22 15.07 -4.75 10.67
CA CYS A 22 16.26 -5.18 11.40
C CYS A 22 17.51 -4.82 10.61
N ALA A 23 18.67 -4.82 11.26
CA ALA A 23 19.97 -4.60 10.58
C ALA A 23 20.24 -5.56 9.41
N SER A 24 19.55 -6.71 9.34
CA SER A 24 19.63 -7.67 8.22
C SER A 24 18.78 -7.33 6.99
N GLY A 25 17.98 -6.25 7.02
CA GLY A 25 17.08 -5.90 5.91
C GLY A 25 15.72 -6.63 5.93
N GLU A 26 15.37 -7.22 7.07
CA GLU A 26 14.17 -8.04 7.25
C GLU A 26 13.32 -7.50 8.40
N ILE A 27 12.02 -7.80 8.38
CA ILE A 27 11.11 -7.52 9.50
C ILE A 27 10.56 -8.82 10.09
N PHE A 28 10.22 -8.80 11.38
CA PHE A 28 9.50 -9.90 12.02
C PHE A 28 8.00 -9.81 11.69
N VAL A 29 7.45 -10.91 11.16
CA VAL A 29 6.02 -11.04 10.84
C VAL A 29 5.41 -12.11 11.73
N HIS A 30 4.25 -11.78 12.31
CA HIS A 30 3.50 -12.73 13.14
C HIS A 30 2.55 -13.57 12.27
N LEU A 31 2.70 -14.88 12.30
CA LEU A 31 1.84 -15.81 11.56
C LEU A 31 0.56 -16.08 12.34
N ARG A 32 -0.55 -15.42 11.95
CA ARG A 32 -1.86 -15.58 12.64
C ARG A 32 -2.57 -16.92 12.37
N LEU A 33 -2.21 -17.64 11.31
CA LEU A 33 -3.02 -18.76 10.79
C LEU A 33 -2.40 -20.15 11.01
N VAL A 34 -1.40 -20.30 11.88
CA VAL A 34 -0.78 -21.62 12.07
C VAL A 34 -0.96 -22.10 13.51
N SER A 35 -1.74 -23.17 13.66
CA SER A 35 -2.05 -23.83 14.93
C SER A 35 -1.06 -24.94 15.31
N HIS A 36 0.13 -24.97 14.69
CA HIS A 36 1.04 -26.10 14.79
C HIS A 36 2.30 -25.75 15.60
N GLU A 37 2.67 -26.59 16.56
CA GLU A 37 3.82 -26.39 17.47
C GLU A 37 5.17 -26.29 16.75
N ASN A 38 5.34 -26.99 15.64
CA ASN A 38 6.56 -26.95 14.81
C ASN A 38 6.66 -25.70 13.91
N VAL A 39 5.70 -24.77 13.96
CA VAL A 39 5.76 -23.55 13.15
C VAL A 39 6.00 -22.35 14.07
N PRO A 40 7.10 -21.60 13.87
CA PRO A 40 7.40 -20.46 14.73
C PRO A 40 6.33 -19.37 14.55
N LEU A 41 5.88 -18.77 15.66
CA LEU A 41 4.90 -17.69 15.66
C LEU A 41 5.40 -16.43 14.94
N TRP A 42 6.71 -16.19 15.02
CA TRP A 42 7.40 -15.07 14.38
C TRP A 42 8.42 -15.59 13.37
N GLU A 43 8.39 -15.03 12.17
CA GLU A 43 9.36 -15.32 11.11
C GLU A 43 9.94 -14.01 10.57
N LYS A 44 11.21 -14.03 10.15
CA LYS A 44 11.82 -12.92 9.43
C LYS A 44 11.42 -12.99 7.95
N LYS A 45 11.01 -11.85 7.39
CA LYS A 45 10.68 -11.71 5.97
C LYS A 45 11.28 -10.43 5.40
N THR A 46 11.64 -10.46 4.12
CA THR A 46 12.04 -9.25 3.40
C THR A 46 10.82 -8.37 3.14
N ILE A 47 11.01 -7.05 3.19
CA ILE A 47 9.93 -6.07 2.97
C ILE A 47 9.27 -6.26 1.59
N LYS A 48 10.06 -6.56 0.56
CA LYS A 48 9.56 -6.81 -0.81
C LYS A 48 8.69 -8.07 -0.93
N GLY A 49 8.84 -9.02 0.00
CA GLY A 49 8.17 -10.32 -0.05
C GLY A 49 6.86 -10.37 0.73
N ILE A 50 6.39 -9.25 1.28
CA ILE A 50 5.23 -9.20 2.18
C ILE A 50 4.35 -8.00 1.91
N ALA A 51 3.14 -8.03 2.47
CA ALA A 51 2.18 -6.92 2.43
C ALA A 51 1.87 -6.40 1.01
N TYR A 52 1.94 -7.28 0.01
CA TYR A 52 1.61 -6.99 -1.38
C TYR A 52 0.66 -8.03 -1.96
N ARG A 53 0.04 -7.66 -3.07
CA ARG A 53 -0.68 -8.59 -3.94
C ARG A 53 -0.33 -8.26 -5.38
N GLU A 54 0.06 -9.27 -6.14
CA GLU A 54 0.35 -9.09 -7.56
C GLU A 54 -0.88 -8.54 -8.29
N HIS A 55 -0.64 -7.51 -9.11
CA HIS A 55 -1.63 -6.89 -9.97
C HIS A 55 -2.87 -6.35 -9.25
N LEU A 56 -2.77 -5.98 -7.96
CA LEU A 56 -3.89 -5.42 -7.19
C LEU A 56 -4.47 -4.17 -7.87
N TYR A 57 -3.63 -3.34 -8.49
CA TYR A 57 -4.04 -2.10 -9.17
C TYR A 57 -3.75 -2.08 -10.66
N THR A 58 -3.24 -3.17 -11.23
CA THR A 58 -2.95 -3.22 -12.66
C THR A 58 -4.25 -3.18 -13.44
N GLN A 59 -4.40 -2.17 -14.30
CA GLN A 59 -5.53 -2.07 -15.22
C GLN A 59 -5.07 -2.35 -16.64
N GLN A 60 -5.95 -2.93 -17.46
CA GLN A 60 -5.74 -2.97 -18.91
C GLN A 60 -6.35 -1.72 -19.53
N ILE A 61 -5.51 -0.84 -20.08
CA ILE A 61 -5.96 0.32 -20.86
C ILE A 61 -5.45 0.17 -22.28
N ALA A 62 -6.39 0.17 -23.25
CA ALA A 62 -6.11 0.03 -24.68
C ALA A 62 -5.19 -1.16 -25.04
N GLY A 63 -5.34 -2.29 -24.33
CA GLY A 63 -4.54 -3.50 -24.56
C GLY A 63 -3.17 -3.52 -23.88
N SER A 64 -2.85 -2.52 -23.05
CA SER A 64 -1.60 -2.46 -22.27
C SER A 64 -1.88 -2.45 -20.77
N GLU A 65 -1.01 -3.12 -20.00
CA GLU A 65 -1.04 -3.04 -18.53
C GLU A 65 -0.59 -1.64 -18.07
N ASN A 66 -1.30 -1.08 -17.09
CA ASN A 66 -1.03 0.23 -16.51
C ASN A 66 -0.99 0.15 -14.97
N ASP A 67 0.10 0.64 -14.38
CA ASP A 67 0.37 0.76 -12.94
C ASP A 67 0.29 2.21 -12.42
N GLU A 68 -0.51 3.06 -13.09
CA GLU A 68 -0.63 4.48 -12.73
C GLU A 68 -1.07 4.73 -11.28
N ILE A 69 -1.91 3.84 -10.72
CA ILE A 69 -2.34 3.95 -9.32
C ILE A 69 -1.14 3.82 -8.37
N GLU A 70 -0.23 2.88 -8.61
CA GLU A 70 0.96 2.69 -7.76
C GLU A 70 1.88 3.92 -7.85
N ARG A 71 2.11 4.42 -9.07
CA ARG A 71 2.89 5.65 -9.30
C ARG A 71 2.27 6.86 -8.62
N TRP A 72 0.94 6.97 -8.66
CA TRP A 72 0.18 8.02 -7.99
C TRP A 72 0.31 7.94 -6.46
N PHE A 73 0.18 6.74 -5.88
CA PHE A 73 0.40 6.56 -4.44
C PHE A 73 1.80 6.98 -4.01
N SER A 74 2.82 6.53 -4.75
CA SER A 74 4.21 6.88 -4.49
C SER A 74 4.42 8.40 -4.54
N ARG A 75 4.01 9.05 -5.64
CA ARG A 75 4.24 10.48 -5.88
C ARG A 75 3.46 11.39 -4.92
N GLU A 76 2.19 11.08 -4.65
CA GLU A 76 1.29 12.01 -3.95
C GLU A 76 1.24 11.80 -2.44
N PHE A 77 1.68 10.63 -1.94
CA PHE A 77 1.51 10.27 -0.53
C PHE A 77 2.76 9.67 0.11
N GLU A 78 3.40 8.67 -0.51
CA GLU A 78 4.56 8.01 0.12
C GLU A 78 5.78 8.94 0.17
N THR A 79 6.26 9.39 -0.99
CA THR A 79 7.45 10.25 -1.07
C THR A 79 7.29 11.53 -0.27
N PRO A 80 6.15 12.26 -0.30
CA PRO A 80 5.97 13.43 0.54
C PRO A 80 5.99 13.16 2.05
N ALA A 81 5.63 11.94 2.48
CA ALA A 81 5.59 11.59 3.90
C ALA A 81 6.95 11.17 4.47
N GLU A 82 7.94 10.82 3.65
CA GLU A 82 9.24 10.31 4.10
C GLU A 82 9.94 11.24 5.11
N ASP A 83 10.05 12.54 4.80
CA ASP A 83 10.65 13.52 5.71
C ASP A 83 9.88 13.62 7.04
N ALA A 84 8.54 13.56 6.99
CA ALA A 84 7.72 13.60 8.20
C ALA A 84 7.90 12.35 9.06
N ILE A 85 7.98 11.16 8.44
CA ILE A 85 8.23 9.91 9.13
C ILE A 85 9.61 9.92 9.80
N GLN A 86 10.66 10.33 9.07
CA GLN A 86 12.02 10.37 9.62
C GLN A 86 12.12 11.28 10.84
N ARG A 87 11.48 12.45 10.79
CA ARG A 87 11.44 13.36 11.93
C ARG A 87 10.75 12.76 13.15
N VAL A 88 9.62 12.06 12.96
CA VAL A 88 8.95 11.35 14.06
C VAL A 88 9.88 10.32 14.67
N VAL A 89 10.51 9.48 13.84
CA VAL A 89 11.40 8.40 14.29
C VAL A 89 12.61 8.93 15.07
N ASN A 90 13.19 10.04 14.63
CA ASN A 90 14.35 10.65 15.26
C ASN A 90 14.01 11.55 16.47
N GLY A 91 12.72 11.80 16.73
CA GLY A 91 12.29 12.75 17.76
C GLY A 91 12.55 14.21 17.40
N ASP A 92 12.70 14.52 16.11
CA ASP A 92 12.90 15.88 15.62
C ASP A 92 11.63 16.72 15.76
N ARG A 93 11.80 18.05 15.69
CA ARG A 93 10.66 18.98 15.68
C ARG A 93 9.82 18.77 14.41
N ILE A 94 8.50 18.72 14.62
CA ILE A 94 7.50 18.51 13.57
C ILE A 94 6.71 19.81 13.37
N ALA A 95 6.56 20.23 12.11
CA ALA A 95 5.78 21.40 11.74
C ALA A 95 4.38 20.99 11.22
N PRO A 96 3.42 21.93 11.13
CA PRO A 96 2.05 21.61 10.70
C PRO A 96 1.95 20.89 9.34
N GLU A 97 2.82 21.22 8.39
CA GLU A 97 2.86 20.58 7.07
C GLU A 97 3.28 19.10 7.14
N HIS A 98 4.13 18.73 8.09
CA HIS A 98 4.53 17.35 8.35
C HIS A 98 3.36 16.54 8.89
N TRP A 99 2.60 17.12 9.84
CA TRP A 99 1.36 16.51 10.33
C TRP A 99 0.36 16.27 9.19
N HIS A 100 0.20 17.25 8.30
CA HIS A 100 -0.67 17.09 7.13
C HIS A 100 -0.25 15.92 6.23
N ARG A 101 1.06 15.78 5.98
CA ARG A 101 1.63 14.66 5.20
C ARG A 101 1.39 13.31 5.88
N LEU A 102 1.59 13.23 7.20
CA LEU A 102 1.33 12.00 7.98
C LEU A 102 -0.15 11.58 7.93
N VAL A 103 -1.07 12.54 8.07
CA VAL A 103 -2.51 12.25 7.98
C VAL A 103 -2.90 11.77 6.59
N ARG A 104 -2.38 12.40 5.52
CA ARG A 104 -2.62 11.95 4.14
C ARG A 104 -2.03 10.57 3.88
N PHE A 105 -0.84 10.30 4.41
CA PHE A 105 -0.20 9.00 4.33
C PHE A 105 -1.03 7.91 5.03
N LEU A 106 -1.55 8.20 6.24
CA LEU A 106 -2.48 7.32 6.94
C LEU A 106 -3.75 7.06 6.13
N ALA A 107 -4.39 8.09 5.59
CA ALA A 107 -5.59 7.95 4.77
C ALA A 107 -5.33 7.13 3.50
N MET A 108 -4.15 7.30 2.88
CA MET A 108 -3.71 6.50 1.74
C MET A 108 -3.63 5.00 2.08
N HIS A 109 -3.16 4.65 3.29
CA HIS A 109 -3.12 3.27 3.75
C HIS A 109 -4.52 2.64 3.94
N ASP A 110 -5.55 3.41 4.30
CA ASP A 110 -6.93 2.91 4.36
C ASP A 110 -7.45 2.55 2.96
N VAL A 111 -7.23 3.45 1.98
CA VAL A 111 -7.78 3.29 0.62
C VAL A 111 -7.03 2.27 -0.24
N ARG A 112 -5.77 1.94 0.09
CA ARG A 112 -4.96 0.98 -0.68
C ARG A 112 -5.11 -0.48 -0.26
N THR A 113 -6.21 -0.82 0.40
CA THR A 113 -6.45 -2.22 0.79
C THR A 113 -7.25 -2.96 -0.29
N PRO A 114 -7.08 -4.29 -0.42
CA PRO A 114 -7.94 -5.09 -1.29
C PRO A 114 -9.43 -4.97 -0.95
N ALA A 115 -9.78 -4.80 0.34
CA ALA A 115 -11.15 -4.59 0.78
C ALA A 115 -11.74 -3.29 0.19
N ARG A 116 -11.01 -2.18 0.30
CA ARG A 116 -11.46 -0.90 -0.30
C ARG A 116 -11.60 -0.97 -1.81
N LEU A 117 -10.69 -1.65 -2.50
CA LEU A 117 -10.83 -1.86 -3.94
C LEU A 117 -12.14 -2.58 -4.29
N LEU A 118 -12.49 -3.65 -3.55
CA LEU A 118 -13.75 -4.37 -3.76
C LEU A 118 -14.98 -3.48 -3.49
N GLU A 119 -14.95 -2.66 -2.45
CA GLU A 119 -16.02 -1.70 -2.15
C GLU A 119 -16.20 -0.68 -3.29
N TYR A 120 -15.10 -0.16 -3.84
CA TYR A 120 -15.15 0.77 -4.96
C TYR A 120 -15.70 0.13 -6.23
N LEU A 121 -15.28 -1.10 -6.54
CA LEU A 121 -15.80 -1.84 -7.70
C LEU A 121 -17.29 -2.16 -7.56
N GLY A 122 -17.75 -2.56 -6.37
CA GLY A 122 -19.17 -2.78 -6.09
C GLY A 122 -20.00 -1.51 -6.28
N SER A 123 -19.55 -0.40 -5.67
CA SER A 123 -20.23 0.90 -5.80
C SER A 123 -20.29 1.40 -7.25
N ALA A 124 -19.23 1.17 -8.03
CA ALA A 124 -19.18 1.54 -9.44
C ALA A 124 -20.16 0.72 -10.29
N ALA A 125 -20.27 -0.58 -10.04
CA ALA A 125 -21.23 -1.46 -10.72
C ALA A 125 -22.68 -1.03 -10.44
N ASP A 126 -23.00 -0.75 -9.18
CA ASP A 126 -24.33 -0.29 -8.76
C ASP A 126 -24.70 1.06 -9.38
N SER A 127 -23.75 2.00 -9.40
CA SER A 127 -23.96 3.32 -10.01
C SER A 127 -24.24 3.21 -11.52
N THR A 128 -23.56 2.29 -12.21
CA THR A 128 -23.73 2.05 -13.64
C THR A 128 -25.09 1.42 -13.93
N SER A 129 -25.47 0.42 -13.14
CA SER A 129 -26.76 -0.27 -13.25
C SER A 129 -27.95 0.70 -13.04
N ASN A 130 -27.88 1.55 -11.99
CA ASN A 130 -28.89 2.58 -11.73
C ASN A 130 -29.00 3.64 -12.85
N ARG A 131 -27.92 3.92 -13.58
CA ARG A 131 -27.92 4.87 -14.70
C ARG A 131 -28.55 4.27 -15.95
N LEU A 132 -28.45 2.95 -16.14
CA LEU A 132 -29.08 2.23 -17.24
C LEU A 132 -30.59 2.01 -16.99
N LEU A 133 -31.01 1.82 -15.74
CA LEU A 133 -32.42 1.65 -15.37
C LEU A 133 -33.25 2.95 -15.37
N LYS A 134 -32.59 4.11 -15.45
CA LYS A 134 -33.24 5.45 -15.49
C LYS A 134 -33.33 6.04 -16.91
N LYS A 135 -33.07 5.25 -17.95
CA LYS A 135 -33.28 5.61 -19.36
C LYS A 135 -34.39 4.77 -19.95
#